data_AF-A0A738JMH1-F1
#
_entry.id   AF-A0A738JMH1-F1
#
_cell.length_a   1.000
_cell.length_b   1.000
_cell.length_c   1.000
_cell.angle_alpha   90.00
_cell.angle_beta   90.00
_cell.angle_gamma   90.00
#
_symmetry.space_group_name_H-M   'P 1'
#
loop_
_entity.id
_entity.type
_entity.pdbx_description
1 polymer ?
#
loop_
_entity_poly.entity_id
_entity_poly.type
_entity_poly.pdbx_seq_one_letter_code
_entity_poly.pdbx_strand_id
1 'polypeptide(L)'
;NADFAFLQYCIFMLKDNGRAAIILPDGILFREGKEYEIRKKIIKNNHISAIIYLPKGMFKTTAIATNIIVFKKKQKTNDILMINVRKKNNLNVNLLLELITKRSTTEISRLTSLNEISAHDYNLSASLYFRPQVKKTDLKQLIMKQKELEEKLHSLQYAFQHKLTSLNL
;
A
#
# COMPACT_ATOMS: atom_id res chain seq x y z
N ASN A 1 -8.10 -11.47 12.59
CA ASN A 1 -7.09 -11.39 11.52
C ASN A 1 -5.74 -11.82 12.10
N ALA A 2 -5.14 -12.88 11.57
CA ALA A 2 -3.85 -13.43 12.02
C ALA A 2 -2.68 -12.46 11.77
N ASP A 3 -2.73 -11.65 10.72
CA ASP A 3 -1.64 -10.72 10.35
C ASP A 3 -1.39 -9.69 11.45
N PHE A 4 -2.46 -9.04 11.93
CA PHE A 4 -2.36 -8.04 13.01
C PHE A 4 -2.03 -8.67 14.36
N ALA A 5 -2.45 -9.91 14.60
CA ALA A 5 -2.09 -10.62 15.84
C ALA A 5 -0.58 -10.93 15.86
N PHE A 6 -0.05 -11.48 14.76
CA PHE A 6 1.38 -11.73 14.58
C PHE A 6 2.19 -10.44 14.67
N LEU A 7 1.74 -9.38 14.00
CA LEU A 7 2.39 -8.08 14.03
C LEU A 7 2.49 -7.52 15.46
N GLN A 8 1.39 -7.53 16.20
CA GLN A 8 1.36 -7.04 17.59
C GLN A 8 2.28 -7.87 18.48
N TYR A 9 2.30 -9.19 18.30
CA TYR A 9 3.20 -10.09 19.03
C TYR A 9 4.68 -9.76 18.75
N CYS A 10 5.06 -9.57 17.47
CA CYS A 10 6.42 -9.18 17.12
C CYS A 10 6.82 -7.85 17.76
N ILE A 11 5.95 -6.83 17.71
CA ILE A 11 6.20 -5.52 18.33
C ILE A 11 6.31 -5.63 19.86
N PHE A 12 5.50 -6.50 20.49
CA PHE A 12 5.53 -6.74 21.92
C PHE A 12 6.88 -7.32 22.36
N MET A 13 7.40 -8.31 21.62
CA MET A 13 8.66 -8.99 21.91
C MET A 13 9.92 -8.17 21.65
N LEU A 14 9.82 -7.01 20.97
CA LEU A 14 10.96 -6.13 20.76
C LEU A 14 11.45 -5.50 22.08
N LYS A 15 12.75 -5.66 22.35
CA LYS A 15 13.48 -4.86 23.35
C LYS A 15 13.37 -3.37 23.02
N ASP A 16 13.65 -2.50 23.99
CA ASP A 16 13.56 -1.03 23.84
C ASP A 16 14.33 -0.45 22.65
N ASN A 17 15.51 -1.00 22.34
CA ASN A 17 16.32 -0.61 21.17
C ASN A 17 16.21 -1.62 20.01
N GLY A 18 15.26 -2.55 20.11
CA GLY A 18 15.01 -3.61 19.15
C GLY A 18 14.39 -3.12 17.85
N ARG A 19 14.64 -3.88 16.78
CA ARG A 19 14.13 -3.62 15.44
C ARG A 19 13.59 -4.92 14.84
N ALA A 20 12.54 -4.82 14.03
CA ALA A 20 12.04 -5.94 13.23
C ALA A 20 11.80 -5.47 11.79
N ALA A 21 11.97 -6.36 10.83
CA ALA A 21 11.52 -6.16 9.46
C ALA A 21 10.63 -7.34 9.08
N ILE A 22 9.36 -7.07 8.75
CA ILE A 22 8.34 -8.10 8.54
C ILE A 22 7.74 -7.92 7.15
N ILE A 23 7.63 -9.02 6.40
CA ILE A 23 6.91 -9.04 5.13
C ILE A 23 5.42 -9.22 5.42
N LEU A 24 4.60 -8.28 4.96
CA LEU A 24 3.15 -8.27 5.17
C LEU A 24 2.40 -7.96 3.88
N PRO A 25 1.19 -8.51 3.68
CA PRO A 25 0.34 -8.19 2.53
C PRO A 25 -0.16 -6.75 2.60
N ASP A 26 -0.58 -6.18 1.45
CA ASP A 26 -1.08 -4.81 1.37
C ASP A 26 -2.28 -4.52 2.29
N GLY A 27 -3.10 -5.52 2.59
CA GLY A 27 -4.30 -5.35 3.41
C GLY A 27 -4.04 -4.70 4.77
N ILE A 28 -2.86 -4.95 5.37
CA ILE A 28 -2.47 -4.34 6.65
C ILE A 28 -2.45 -2.81 6.60
N LEU A 29 -2.23 -2.24 5.40
CA LEU A 29 -2.00 -0.81 5.19
C LEU A 29 -3.29 0.01 5.11
N PHE A 30 -4.43 -0.60 4.75
CA PHE A 30 -5.63 0.15 4.41
C PHE A 30 -6.95 -0.44 4.89
N ARG A 31 -7.00 -1.71 5.30
CA ARG A 31 -8.27 -2.34 5.74
C ARG A 31 -8.91 -1.54 6.88
N GLU A 32 -10.23 -1.49 6.83
CA GLU A 32 -11.09 -0.70 7.72
C GLU A 32 -11.54 -1.48 8.97
N GLY A 33 -12.47 -0.90 9.73
CA GLY A 33 -13.03 -1.53 10.93
C GLY A 33 -12.01 -1.69 12.07
N LYS A 34 -12.02 -2.84 12.75
CA LYS A 34 -11.09 -3.10 13.88
C LYS A 34 -9.62 -3.04 13.48
N GLU A 35 -9.30 -3.38 12.23
CA GLU A 35 -7.93 -3.34 11.70
C GLU A 35 -7.39 -1.93 11.53
N TYR A 36 -8.28 -0.99 11.16
CA TYR A 36 -7.96 0.44 11.13
C TYR A 36 -7.54 0.93 12.53
N GLU A 37 -8.29 0.59 13.57
CA GLU A 37 -7.98 1.05 14.94
C GLU A 37 -6.63 0.51 15.44
N ILE A 38 -6.33 -0.76 15.14
CA ILE A 38 -5.03 -1.36 15.46
C ILE A 38 -3.91 -0.64 14.72
N ARG A 39 -4.05 -0.45 13.40
CA ARG A 39 -3.05 0.26 12.58
C ARG A 39 -2.82 1.68 13.10
N LYS A 40 -3.89 2.43 13.35
CA LYS A 40 -3.85 3.79 13.92
C LYS A 40 -3.08 3.82 15.23
N LYS A 41 -3.31 2.87 16.14
CA LYS A 41 -2.58 2.77 17.41
C LYS A 41 -1.10 2.46 17.21
N ILE A 42 -0.76 1.54 16.31
CA ILE A 42 0.65 1.22 15.98
C ILE A 42 1.38 2.45 15.39
N ILE A 43 0.73 3.20 14.51
CA ILE A 43 1.27 4.43 13.92
C ILE A 43 1.45 5.51 15.00
N LYS A 44 0.43 5.77 15.82
CA LYS A 44 0.48 6.78 16.89
C LYS A 44 1.54 6.48 17.95
N ASN A 45 1.78 5.21 18.23
CA ASN A 45 2.86 4.78 19.14
C ASN A 45 4.25 4.91 18.51
N ASN A 46 4.35 5.44 17.29
CA ASN A 46 5.59 5.66 16.57
C ASN A 46 6.46 4.39 16.48
N HIS A 47 5.84 3.25 16.18
CA HIS A 47 6.55 1.98 16.05
C HIS A 47 7.04 1.67 14.63
N ILE A 48 6.51 2.36 13.60
CA ILE A 48 6.85 2.13 12.19
C ILE A 48 7.94 3.11 11.76
N SER A 49 9.07 2.58 11.31
CA SER A 49 10.23 3.39 10.85
C SER A 49 10.28 3.55 9.35
N ALA A 50 9.95 2.48 8.62
CA ALA A 50 9.91 2.49 7.16
C ALA A 50 8.93 1.46 6.59
N ILE A 51 8.43 1.73 5.38
CA ILE A 51 7.60 0.83 4.57
C ILE A 51 8.22 0.75 3.18
N ILE A 52 8.50 -0.47 2.72
CA ILE A 52 9.07 -0.74 1.39
C ILE A 52 8.02 -1.52 0.59
N TYR A 53 7.43 -0.88 -0.40
CA TYR A 53 6.41 -1.49 -1.27
C TYR A 53 7.09 -2.30 -2.38
N LEU A 54 6.93 -3.62 -2.34
CA LEU A 54 7.65 -4.52 -3.24
C LEU A 54 6.93 -4.69 -4.60
N PRO A 55 7.67 -5.02 -5.69
CA PRO A 55 7.08 -5.44 -6.94
C PRO A 55 6.09 -6.59 -6.75
N LYS A 56 5.01 -6.59 -7.55
CA LYS A 56 4.09 -7.73 -7.61
C LYS A 56 4.81 -8.92 -8.23
N GLY A 57 4.47 -10.14 -7.81
CA GLY A 57 5.05 -11.38 -8.36
C GLY A 57 6.47 -11.71 -7.87
N MET A 58 7.00 -10.97 -6.89
CA MET A 58 8.27 -11.32 -6.22
C MET A 58 8.21 -12.68 -5.50
N PHE A 59 7.05 -13.04 -4.95
CA PHE A 59 6.83 -14.32 -4.28
C PHE A 59 6.15 -15.29 -5.24
N LYS A 60 6.85 -16.38 -5.61
CA LYS A 60 6.34 -17.40 -6.54
C LYS A 60 5.06 -18.10 -6.07
N THR A 61 4.78 -18.04 -4.77
CA THR A 61 3.64 -18.71 -4.12
C THR A 61 2.36 -17.89 -4.13
N THR A 62 2.42 -16.59 -4.44
CA THR A 62 1.22 -15.73 -4.42
C THR A 62 1.35 -14.51 -5.33
N ALA A 63 0.25 -14.16 -6.01
CA ALA A 63 0.15 -12.93 -6.79
C ALA A 63 -0.13 -11.67 -5.91
N ILE A 64 -0.33 -11.86 -4.61
CA ILE A 64 -0.66 -10.77 -3.68
C ILE A 64 0.51 -9.81 -3.57
N ALA A 65 0.20 -8.51 -3.61
CA ALA A 65 1.16 -7.45 -3.35
C ALA A 65 1.58 -7.46 -1.87
N THR A 66 2.89 -7.46 -1.65
CA THR A 66 3.51 -7.52 -0.32
C THR A 66 4.43 -6.34 -0.08
N ASN A 67 4.73 -6.07 1.19
CA ASN A 67 5.57 -4.97 1.63
C ASN A 67 6.49 -5.44 2.75
N ILE A 68 7.66 -4.82 2.88
CA ILE A 68 8.49 -4.95 4.08
C ILE A 68 8.18 -3.76 4.97
N ILE A 69 7.74 -4.01 6.20
CA ILE A 69 7.54 -2.97 7.20
C ILE A 69 8.63 -3.10 8.25
N VAL A 70 9.35 -2.00 8.46
CA VAL A 70 10.43 -1.90 9.45
C VAL A 70 9.88 -1.26 10.72
N PHE A 71 9.96 -1.99 11.82
CA PHE A 71 9.54 -1.57 13.15
C PHE A 71 10.74 -1.25 14.04
N LYS A 72 10.57 -0.25 14.90
CA LYS A 72 11.51 0.12 15.96
C LYS A 72 10.70 0.43 17.21
N LYS A 73 11.07 -0.17 18.35
CA LYS A 73 10.33 0.03 19.62
C LYS A 73 10.42 1.48 20.11
N LYS A 74 11.57 2.12 19.92
CA LYS A 74 11.80 3.55 20.16
C LYS A 74 12.42 4.19 18.93
N GLN A 75 11.92 5.37 18.55
CA GLN A 75 12.38 6.12 17.39
C GLN A 75 12.75 7.55 17.79
N LYS A 76 13.73 8.12 17.09
CA LYS A 76 14.13 9.53 17.27
C LYS A 76 13.24 10.50 16.48
N THR A 77 12.59 9.99 15.43
CA THR A 77 11.81 10.76 14.46
C THR A 77 10.37 10.24 14.45
N ASN A 78 9.40 11.10 14.11
CA ASN A 78 7.96 10.76 14.11
C ASN A 78 7.39 10.49 12.71
N ASP A 79 8.25 10.57 11.69
CA ASP A 79 7.97 10.36 10.28
C ASP A 79 8.25 8.91 9.85
N ILE A 80 7.43 8.42 8.92
CA ILE A 80 7.60 7.11 8.30
C ILE A 80 8.31 7.29 6.96
N LEU A 81 9.43 6.58 6.77
CA LEU A 81 10.10 6.52 5.47
C LEU A 81 9.36 5.55 4.55
N MET A 82 8.76 6.05 3.48
CA MET A 82 8.07 5.23 2.49
C MET A 82 8.95 5.07 1.26
N ILE A 83 9.12 3.85 0.77
CA ILE A 83 9.93 3.53 -0.42
C ILE A 83 9.10 2.69 -1.38
N ASN A 84 8.82 3.21 -2.57
CA ASN A 84 8.02 2.54 -3.59
C ASN A 84 8.90 1.99 -4.71
N VAL A 85 9.16 0.68 -4.65
CA VAL A 85 9.89 -0.05 -5.70
C VAL A 85 8.96 -0.93 -6.53
N ARG A 86 7.63 -0.79 -6.43
CA ARG A 86 6.68 -1.65 -7.15
C ARG A 86 6.85 -1.67 -8.67
N LYS A 87 7.27 -0.54 -9.25
CA LYS A 87 7.49 -0.37 -10.70
C LYS A 87 8.92 -0.70 -11.15
N LYS A 88 9.80 -1.12 -10.25
CA LYS A 88 11.18 -1.48 -10.59
C LYS A 88 11.25 -2.99 -10.82
N ASN A 89 11.76 -3.41 -11.98
CA ASN A 89 11.91 -4.83 -12.32
C ASN A 89 13.02 -5.52 -11.50
N ASN A 90 14.07 -4.77 -11.11
CA ASN A 90 15.17 -5.28 -10.30
C ASN A 90 15.28 -4.52 -8.98
N LEU A 91 15.26 -5.27 -7.88
CA LEU A 91 15.44 -4.73 -6.55
C LEU A 91 16.93 -4.49 -6.28
N ASN A 92 17.37 -3.23 -6.24
CA ASN A 92 18.73 -2.90 -5.82
C ASN A 92 18.79 -2.78 -4.29
N VAL A 93 19.31 -3.82 -3.63
CA VAL A 93 19.40 -3.89 -2.16
C VAL A 93 20.31 -2.81 -1.59
N ASN A 94 21.41 -2.47 -2.27
CA ASN A 94 22.35 -1.44 -1.81
C ASN A 94 21.68 -0.05 -1.80
N LEU A 95 20.90 0.25 -2.83
CA LEU A 95 20.11 1.48 -2.87
C LEU A 95 19.09 1.53 -1.74
N LEU A 96 18.39 0.43 -1.46
CA LEU A 96 17.44 0.37 -0.33
C LEU A 96 18.14 0.58 1.01
N LEU A 97 19.29 -0.05 1.23
CA LEU A 97 20.08 0.11 2.44
C LEU A 97 20.53 1.56 2.62
N GLU A 98 20.98 2.20 1.54
CA GLU A 98 21.36 3.61 1.56
C GLU A 98 20.17 4.50 1.93
N LEU A 99 19.02 4.32 1.28
CA LEU A 99 17.82 5.10 1.56
C LEU A 99 17.31 4.92 3.00
N ILE A 100 17.33 3.69 3.51
CA ILE A 100 16.90 3.39 4.89
C ILE A 100 17.86 3.99 5.91
N THR A 101 19.17 3.94 5.64
CA THR A 101 20.21 4.43 6.54
C THR A 101 20.24 5.96 6.59
N LYS A 102 20.22 6.60 5.41
CA LYS A 102 20.25 8.07 5.29
C LYS A 102 18.89 8.72 5.48
N ARG A 103 17.79 7.95 5.41
CA ARG A 103 16.40 8.45 5.41
C ARG A 103 16.16 9.55 4.36
N SER A 104 16.78 9.40 3.19
CA SER A 104 16.71 10.38 2.10
C SER A 104 15.39 10.30 1.34
N THR A 105 14.95 11.44 0.78
CA THR A 105 13.80 11.53 -0.13
C THR A 105 14.30 11.58 -1.57
N THR A 106 13.65 10.84 -2.46
CA THR A 106 13.99 10.70 -3.89
C THR A 106 12.71 10.49 -4.71
N GLU A 107 12.83 10.20 -6.02
CA GLU A 107 11.67 9.84 -6.85
C GLU A 107 10.90 8.62 -6.32
N ILE A 108 11.60 7.67 -5.69
CA ILE A 108 11.01 6.41 -5.20
C ILE A 108 10.87 6.38 -3.67
N SER A 109 11.27 7.44 -2.95
CA SER A 109 11.25 7.44 -1.49
C SER A 109 10.85 8.78 -0.92
N ARG A 110 10.15 8.79 0.22
CA ARG A 110 9.74 10.03 0.88
C ARG A 110 9.53 9.84 2.37
N LEU A 111 9.84 10.87 3.14
CA LEU A 111 9.46 10.98 4.54
C LEU A 111 8.03 11.49 4.65
N THR A 112 7.20 10.78 5.41
CA THR A 112 5.77 11.08 5.56
C THR A 112 5.48 11.36 7.02
N SER A 113 4.96 12.56 7.30
CA SER A 113 4.67 13.00 8.67
C SER A 113 3.39 12.35 9.22
N LEU A 114 3.28 12.28 10.55
CA LEU A 114 2.06 11.79 11.20
C LEU A 114 0.81 12.61 10.82
N ASN A 115 0.97 13.93 10.64
CA ASN A 115 -0.12 14.82 10.23
C ASN A 115 -0.63 14.46 8.83
N GLU A 116 0.28 14.24 7.89
CA GLU A 116 -0.08 13.79 6.55
C GLU A 116 -0.74 12.40 6.56
N ILE A 117 -0.24 11.49 7.40
CA ILE A 117 -0.84 10.15 7.55
C ILE A 117 -2.25 10.25 8.14
N SER A 118 -2.48 11.15 9.11
CA SER A 118 -3.82 11.38 9.66
C SER A 118 -4.79 11.98 8.66
N ALA A 119 -4.32 12.85 7.76
CA ALA A 119 -5.13 13.42 6.67
C ALA A 119 -5.58 12.37 5.65
N HIS A 120 -4.91 11.21 5.61
CA HIS A 120 -5.24 10.05 4.78
C HIS A 120 -5.93 8.94 5.60
N ASP A 121 -6.54 9.25 6.74
CA ASP A 121 -7.19 8.26 7.61
C ASP A 121 -6.29 7.08 7.97
N TYR A 122 -5.02 7.36 8.27
CA TYR A 122 -4.02 6.33 8.59
C TYR A 122 -3.87 5.25 7.52
N ASN A 123 -4.27 5.52 6.27
CA ASN A 123 -4.09 4.63 5.14
C ASN A 123 -2.67 4.77 4.60
N LEU A 124 -1.91 3.68 4.66
CA LEU A 124 -0.50 3.63 4.28
C LEU A 124 -0.30 3.07 2.86
N SER A 125 -1.30 3.16 1.99
CA SER A 125 -1.20 2.65 0.61
C SER A 125 -0.28 3.51 -0.25
N ALA A 126 0.62 2.88 -1.01
CA ALA A 126 1.55 3.57 -1.90
C ALA A 126 0.87 4.55 -2.88
N SER A 127 -0.36 4.25 -3.35
CA SER A 127 -1.10 5.09 -4.29
C SER A 127 -1.45 6.48 -3.75
N LEU A 128 -1.56 6.65 -2.43
CA LEU A 128 -1.84 7.94 -1.80
C LEU A 128 -0.60 8.85 -1.79
N TYR A 129 0.58 8.24 -1.66
CA TYR A 129 1.83 8.96 -1.43
C TYR A 129 2.72 9.08 -2.68
N PHE A 130 2.54 8.18 -3.65
CA PHE A 130 3.29 8.12 -4.90
C PHE A 130 2.32 8.23 -6.08
N ARG A 131 1.64 9.37 -6.19
CA ARG A 131 0.75 9.62 -7.33
C ARG A 131 1.58 9.83 -8.60
N PRO A 132 1.29 9.09 -9.68
CA PRO A 132 1.81 9.45 -10.99
C PRO A 132 1.29 10.84 -11.35
N GLN A 133 2.16 11.71 -11.88
CA GLN A 133 1.67 12.91 -12.54
C GLN A 133 0.88 12.48 -13.78
N VAL A 134 -0.45 12.67 -13.77
CA VAL A 134 -1.31 12.36 -14.92
C VAL A 134 -1.03 13.43 -15.99
N LYS A 135 -0.42 13.02 -17.11
CA LYS A 135 -0.23 13.94 -18.24
C LYS A 135 -1.58 14.19 -18.91
N LYS A 136 -1.84 15.40 -19.41
CA LYS A 136 -3.09 15.77 -20.10
C LYS A 136 -3.48 14.80 -21.24
N THR A 137 -2.49 14.21 -21.90
CA THR A 137 -2.69 13.20 -22.96
C THR A 137 -3.36 11.93 -22.44
N ASP A 138 -3.01 11.49 -21.22
CA ASP A 138 -3.59 10.28 -20.60
C ASP A 138 -5.05 10.51 -20.20
N LEU A 139 -5.44 11.73 -19.84
CA LEU A 139 -6.82 12.05 -19.46
C LEU A 139 -7.79 11.85 -20.63
N LYS A 140 -7.41 12.25 -21.84
CA LYS A 140 -8.22 12.02 -23.05
C LYS A 140 -8.41 10.51 -23.31
N GLN A 141 -7.35 9.72 -23.14
CA GLN A 141 -7.41 8.27 -23.30
C GLN A 141 -8.27 7.60 -22.23
N LEU A 142 -8.19 8.06 -20.98
CA LEU A 142 -9.03 7.56 -19.88
C LEU A 142 -10.51 7.85 -20.14
N ILE A 143 -10.85 9.04 -20.62
CA ILE A 143 -12.23 9.42 -20.99
C ILE A 143 -12.74 8.56 -22.15
N MET A 144 -11.94 8.33 -23.18
CA MET A 144 -12.31 7.42 -24.27
C MET A 144 -12.55 5.99 -23.77
N LYS A 145 -11.66 5.49 -22.91
CA LYS A 145 -11.78 4.15 -22.34
C LYS A 145 -13.01 4.02 -21.44
N GLN A 146 -13.36 5.06 -20.69
CA GLN A 146 -14.58 5.10 -19.90
C GLN A 146 -15.83 4.95 -20.78
N LYS A 147 -15.92 5.72 -21.87
CA LYS A 147 -17.05 5.62 -22.81
C LYS A 147 -17.19 4.21 -23.40
N GLU A 148 -16.07 3.61 -23.81
CA GLU A 148 -16.06 2.25 -24.36
C GLU A 148 -16.56 1.21 -23.33
N LEU A 149 -16.19 1.37 -22.06
CA LEU A 149 -16.65 0.53 -20.96
C LEU A 149 -18.16 0.70 -20.70
N GLU A 150 -18.67 1.93 -20.79
CA GLU A 150 -20.10 2.23 -20.64
C GLU A 150 -20.93 1.59 -21.77
N GLU A 151 -20.45 1.67 -23.02
CA GLU A 151 -21.10 1.00 -24.17
C GLU A 151 -21.10 -0.53 -24.02
N LYS A 152 -19.99 -1.10 -23.56
CA LYS A 152 -19.88 -2.54 -23.27
C LYS A 152 -20.83 -2.96 -22.15
N LEU A 153 -20.95 -2.16 -21.10
CA LEU A 153 -21.88 -2.42 -20.00
C LEU A 153 -23.33 -2.39 -20.51
N HIS A 154 -23.67 -1.39 -21.32
CA HIS A 154 -25.01 -1.23 -21.86
C HIS A 154 -25.42 -2.38 -22.79
N SER A 155 -24.52 -2.78 -23.69
CA SER A 155 -24.76 -3.93 -24.58
C SER A 155 -24.88 -5.25 -23.81
N LEU A 156 -24.11 -5.43 -22.74
CA LEU A 156 -24.22 -6.60 -21.87
C LEU A 156 -25.54 -6.61 -21.09
N GLN A 157 -25.97 -5.47 -20.56
CA GLN A 157 -27.27 -5.33 -19.89
C GLN A 157 -28.41 -5.67 -20.85
N TYR A 158 -28.35 -5.15 -22.07
CA TYR A 158 -29.34 -5.46 -23.11
C TYR A 158 -29.39 -6.95 -23.42
N ALA A 159 -28.24 -7.59 -23.64
CA ALA A 159 -28.15 -9.02 -23.90
C ALA A 159 -28.68 -9.87 -22.73
N PHE A 160 -28.39 -9.46 -21.49
CA PHE A 160 -28.89 -10.12 -20.29
C PHE A 160 -30.42 -10.01 -20.18
N GLN A 161 -30.97 -8.81 -20.39
CA GLN A 161 -32.40 -8.57 -20.35
C GLN A 161 -33.14 -9.35 -21.43
N HIS A 162 -32.64 -9.35 -22.67
CA HIS A 162 -33.20 -10.15 -23.76
C HIS A 162 -33.21 -11.65 -23.43
N LYS A 163 -32.16 -12.16 -22.77
CA LYS A 163 -32.08 -13.56 -22.37
C LYS A 163 -33.10 -13.91 -21.27
N LEU A 164 -33.32 -13.02 -20.30
CA LEU A 164 -34.36 -13.17 -19.29
C LEU A 164 -35.76 -13.24 -19.92
N THR A 165 -36.07 -12.32 -20.85
CA THR A 165 -37.37 -12.33 -21.53
C THR A 165 -37.57 -13.59 -22.38
N SER A 166 -36.51 -14.11 -23.01
CA SER A 166 -36.57 -15.36 -23.79
C SER A 166 -36.79 -16.62 -22.93
N LEU A 167 -36.58 -16.54 -21.61
CA LEU A 167 -36.76 -17.64 -20.66
C LEU A 167 -38.13 -17.62 -19.96
N ASN A 168 -39.04 -16.69 -20.31
CA ASN A 168 -40.36 -16.52 -19.68
C ASN A 168 -40.31 -16.48 -18.13
N LEU A 169 -39.36 -15.70 -17.58
CA LEU A 169 -39.39 -15.23 -16.19
C LEU A 169 -39.93 -13.80 -16.12
#